data_AF-A0A327KKU5-F1
#
_entry.id   AF-A0A327KKU5-F1
#
_cell.length_a   1.000
_cell.length_b   1.000
_cell.length_c   1.000
_cell.angle_alpha   90.00
_cell.angle_beta   90.00
_cell.angle_gamma   90.00
#
_symmetry.space_group_name_H-M   'P 1'
#
loop_
_entity.id
_entity.type
_entity.pdbx_description
1 polymer ?
#
loop_
_entity_poly.entity_id
_entity_poly.type
_entity_poly.pdbx_seq_one_letter_code
_entity_poly.pdbx_strand_id
1 'polypeptide(L)' 'AGRAARDDSRPISNVRASADYRRAMVAVLTRRAVAAAWQRTAGGATP' A
#
# COMPACT_ATOMS: atom_id res chain seq x y z
N ALA A 1 -1.33 8.94 2.12
CA ALA A 1 -1.83 7.56 2.19
C ALA A 1 -0.76 6.56 2.65
N GLY A 2 0.29 6.26 1.85
CA GLY A 2 1.24 5.18 2.19
C GLY A 2 1.99 5.33 3.51
N ARG A 3 2.46 6.54 3.86
CA ARG A 3 3.14 6.77 5.15
C ARG A 3 2.23 6.49 6.36
N ALA A 4 1.00 6.98 6.33
CA ALA A 4 0.04 6.74 7.42
C ALA A 4 -0.26 5.24 7.60
N ALA A 5 -0.52 4.51 6.51
CA ALA A 5 -0.75 3.07 6.56
C ALA A 5 0.46 2.30 7.11
N ARG A 6 1.67 2.73 6.76
CA ARG A 6 2.92 2.18 7.30
C ARG A 6 3.04 2.43 8.81
N ASP A 7 2.82 3.67 9.24
CA ASP A 7 3.04 4.09 10.63
C ASP A 7 2.06 3.37 11.58
N ASP A 8 0.86 3.04 11.11
CA ASP A 8 -0.15 2.27 11.85
C ASP A 8 0.07 0.75 11.83
N SER A 9 0.93 0.24 10.93
CA SER A 9 1.12 -1.20 10.73
C SER A 9 2.03 -1.84 11.79
N ARG A 10 1.57 -2.97 12.35
CA ARG A 10 2.30 -3.81 13.33
C ARG A 10 2.50 -5.26 12.84
N PRO A 11 3.32 -5.50 11.79
CA PRO A 11 3.56 -6.83 11.26
C PRO A 11 4.55 -7.64 12.12
N ILE A 12 4.43 -8.97 12.08
CA ILE A 12 5.43 -9.90 12.64
C ILE A 12 6.64 -10.05 11.70
N SER A 13 7.75 -10.59 12.20
CA SER A 13 8.86 -11.13 11.40
C SER A 13 8.66 -12.64 11.15
N ASN A 14 9.12 -13.15 10.01
CA ASN A 14 9.10 -14.59 9.71
C ASN A 14 10.13 -14.93 8.61
N VAL A 15 10.22 -16.21 8.22
CA VAL A 15 11.18 -16.70 7.21
C VAL A 15 11.10 -16.00 5.85
N ARG A 16 9.97 -15.35 5.53
CA ARG A 16 9.79 -14.66 4.24
C ARG A 16 10.27 -13.21 4.28
N ALA A 17 10.23 -12.56 5.44
CA ALA A 17 10.68 -11.17 5.62
C ALA A 17 10.64 -10.72 7.09
N SER A 18 11.39 -9.65 7.40
CA SER A 18 11.28 -8.91 8.66
C SER A 18 10.01 -8.08 8.77
N ALA A 19 9.61 -7.75 9.99
CA ALA A 19 8.55 -6.80 10.30
C ALA A 19 8.81 -5.43 9.64
N ASP A 20 10.06 -4.94 9.69
CA ASP A 20 10.42 -3.63 9.12
C ASP A 20 10.32 -3.61 7.61
N TYR A 21 10.76 -4.66 6.93
CA TYR A 21 10.58 -4.78 5.48
C TYR A 21 9.10 -4.79 5.11
N ARG A 22 8.27 -5.55 5.84
CA ARG A 22 6.81 -5.55 5.64
C ARG A 22 6.20 -4.17 5.85
N ARG A 23 6.61 -3.48 6.91
CA ARG A 23 6.18 -2.10 7.20
C ARG A 23 6.55 -1.17 6.03
N ALA A 24 7.79 -1.21 5.54
CA ALA A 24 8.21 -0.43 4.37
C ALA A 24 7.35 -0.76 3.12
N MET A 25 7.05 -2.04 2.89
CA MET A 25 6.22 -2.48 1.78
C MET A 25 4.78 -1.99 1.86
N VAL A 26 4.20 -1.83 3.06
CA VAL A 26 2.85 -1.24 3.22
C VAL A 26 2.80 0.15 2.58
N ALA A 27 3.80 1.01 2.83
CA ALA A 27 3.83 2.35 2.22
C ALA A 27 3.82 2.30 0.68
N VAL A 28 4.62 1.39 0.11
CA VAL A 28 4.73 1.22 -1.34
C VAL A 28 3.44 0.70 -1.94
N LEU A 29 2.88 -0.37 -1.37
CA LEU A 29 1.69 -1.03 -1.90
C LEU A 29 0.45 -0.14 -1.74
N THR A 30 0.28 0.55 -0.62
CA THR A 30 -0.82 1.51 -0.44
C THR A 30 -0.76 2.62 -1.48
N ARG A 31 0.43 3.19 -1.75
CA ARG A 31 0.59 4.20 -2.80
C ARG A 31 0.18 3.66 -4.17
N ARG A 32 0.64 2.45 -4.52
CA ARG A 32 0.32 1.80 -5.80
C ARG A 32 -1.18 1.50 -5.94
N ALA A 33 -1.80 0.99 -4.87
CA ALA A 33 -3.21 0.65 -4.85
C ALA A 33 -4.10 1.88 -5.09
N VAL A 34 -3.82 3.00 -4.42
CA VAL A 34 -4.55 4.26 -4.63
C VAL A 34 -4.38 4.78 -6.06
N ALA A 35 -3.16 4.78 -6.59
CA ALA A 35 -2.91 5.18 -7.97
C ALA A 35 -3.67 4.30 -8.99
N ALA A 36 -3.65 2.99 -8.79
CA ALA A 36 -4.38 2.05 -9.63
C ALA A 36 -5.90 2.22 -9.52
N ALA A 37 -6.42 2.50 -8.32
CA ALA A 37 -7.83 2.80 -8.12
C ALA A 37 -8.25 4.07 -8.85
N TRP A 38 -7.44 5.14 -8.76
CA TRP A 38 -7.66 6.39 -9.47
C TRP A 38 -7.68 6.18 -10.99
N GLN A 39 -6.73 5.41 -11.53
CA GLN A 39 -6.69 5.09 -12.96
C GLN A 39 -7.93 4.32 -13.42
N ARG A 40 -8.41 3.36 -12.61
CA ARG A 40 -9.64 2.61 -12.93
C ARG A 40 -10.88 3.48 -13.00
N THR A 41 -11.01 4.47 -12.11
CA THR A 41 -12.15 5.39 -12.12
C THR A 41 -12.00 6.50 -13.17
N ALA A 42 -10.77 6.96 -13.43
CA ALA A 42 -10.48 7.98 -14.44
C ALA A 42 -10.67 7.44 -15.87
N GLY A 43 -10.49 6.14 -16.10
CA GLY A 43 -10.78 5.50 -17.39
C GLY A 43 -12.23 5.00 -17.57
N GLY A 44 -13.06 5.08 -16.52
CA GLY A 44 -14.45 4.60 -16.50
C GLY A 44 -15.51 5.68 -16.36
N ALA A 45 -15.13 6.96 -16.42
CA ALA A 45 -16.06 8.08 -16.40
C ALA A 45 -16.52 8.42 -17.82
N THR A 46 -17.47 7.64 -18.34
CA THR A 46 -18.40 8.09 -19.38
C THR A 46 -19.80 8.14 -18.74
N PRO A 47 -20.51 9.28 -18.76
CA PRO A 47 -21.90 9.35 -18.34
C PRO A 47 -22.83 8.53 -19.24
#